data_AF-A0A6P1ZP50-F1
#
_entry.id   AF-A0A6P1ZP50-F1
#
_cell.length_a   1.000
_cell.length_b   1.000
_cell.length_c   1.000
_cell.angle_alpha   90.00
_cell.angle_beta   90.00
_cell.angle_gamma   90.00
#
_symmetry.space_group_name_H-M   'P 1'
#
loop_
_entity.id
_entity.type
_entity.pdbx_description
1 polymer ?
#
loop_
_entity_poly.entity_id
_entity_poly.type
_entity_poly.pdbx_seq_one_letter_code
_entity_poly.pdbx_strand_id
1 'polypeptide(L)'
;MLFGSGRAQLLLKIREYGSLKKAAEAMGISYRAAWGKLKKTEEVLGEPLVEKYGGNRAGYSLSPLGERLMAAYAQWFDEVERFAVDRAEELLPWHLRMFEEPEK
;
A
#
# COMPACT_ATOMS: atom_id res chain seq x y z
N MET A 1 11.21 -2.58 8.34
CA MET A 1 9.75 -2.33 8.18
C MET A 1 9.23 -3.20 7.04
N LEU A 2 8.37 -4.16 7.38
CA LEU A 2 7.81 -5.17 6.48
C LEU A 2 6.81 -4.55 5.49
N PHE A 3 5.80 -3.86 6.01
CA PHE A 3 4.73 -3.22 5.25
C PHE A 3 4.39 -1.87 5.89
N GLY A 4 3.83 -0.95 5.11
CA GLY A 4 3.55 0.43 5.53
C GLY A 4 3.02 1.26 4.36
N SER A 5 2.70 2.53 4.60
CA SER A 5 1.97 3.39 3.64
C SER A 5 2.57 3.39 2.23
N GLY A 6 3.89 3.55 2.10
CA GLY A 6 4.54 3.53 0.79
C GLY A 6 4.46 2.20 0.04
N ARG A 7 4.29 1.06 0.73
CA ARG A 7 4.08 -0.25 0.09
C ARG A 7 2.59 -0.47 -0.22
N ALA A 8 1.71 -0.03 0.66
CA ALA A 8 0.28 -0.03 0.40
C ALA A 8 -0.08 0.83 -0.83
N GLN A 9 0.48 2.05 -0.92
CA GLN A 9 0.35 2.90 -2.10
C GLN A 9 0.89 2.23 -3.37
N LEU A 10 2.03 1.54 -3.29
CA LEU A 10 2.57 0.81 -4.44
C LEU A 10 1.59 -0.26 -4.94
N LEU A 11 1.04 -1.09 -4.05
CA LEU A 11 0.06 -2.12 -4.41
C LEU A 11 -1.24 -1.50 -4.93
N LEU A 12 -1.71 -0.41 -4.31
CA LEU A 12 -2.88 0.34 -4.78
C LEU A 12 -2.70 0.83 -6.22
N LYS A 13 -1.55 1.45 -6.52
CA LYS A 13 -1.24 1.95 -7.87
C LYS A 13 -1.03 0.83 -8.89
N ILE A 14 -0.51 -0.34 -8.47
CA ILE A 14 -0.46 -1.53 -9.34
C ILE A 14 -1.87 -1.99 -9.68
N ARG A 15 -2.76 -2.07 -8.69
CA ARG A 15 -4.17 -2.42 -8.90
C ARG A 15 -4.89 -1.43 -9.82
N GLU A 16 -4.63 -0.13 -9.65
CA GLU A 16 -5.21 0.95 -10.47
C GLU A 16 -4.73 0.88 -11.93
N TYR A 17 -3.43 0.71 -12.16
CA TYR A 17 -2.85 0.82 -13.50
C TYR A 17 -2.64 -0.50 -14.24
N GLY A 18 -2.77 -1.64 -13.55
CA GLY A 18 -2.38 -2.95 -14.07
C GLY A 18 -0.89 -3.05 -14.41
N SER A 19 -0.05 -2.15 -13.89
CA SER A 19 1.34 -1.97 -14.32
C SER A 19 2.22 -1.44 -13.21
N LEU A 20 3.25 -2.21 -12.85
CA LEU A 20 4.27 -1.77 -11.90
C LEU A 20 5.10 -0.60 -12.43
N LYS A 21 5.27 -0.47 -13.74
CA LYS A 21 5.96 0.68 -14.33
C LYS A 21 5.17 1.98 -14.09
N LYS A 22 3.88 1.99 -14.44
CA LYS A 22 3.01 3.14 -14.20
C LYS A 22 2.86 3.45 -12.71
N ALA A 23 2.80 2.43 -11.86
CA ALA A 23 2.78 2.61 -10.42
C ALA A 23 4.05 3.30 -9.89
N ALA A 24 5.23 2.88 -10.37
CA ALA A 24 6.49 3.53 -10.01
C ALA A 24 6.54 4.99 -10.48
N GLU A 25 6.09 5.27 -11.71
CA GLU A 25 5.99 6.62 -12.27
C GLU A 25 5.07 7.51 -11.44
N ALA A 26 3.86 7.04 -11.10
CA ALA A 26 2.92 7.78 -10.27
C ALA A 26 3.44 8.07 -8.85
N MET A 27 4.30 7.20 -8.32
CA MET A 27 4.96 7.39 -7.03
C MET A 27 6.25 8.23 -7.11
N GLY A 28 6.67 8.65 -8.31
CA GLY A 28 7.92 9.39 -8.50
C GLY A 28 9.19 8.60 -8.16
N ILE A 29 9.14 7.26 -8.25
CA ILE A 29 10.28 6.38 -7.96
C ILE A 29 10.70 5.58 -9.20
N SER A 30 11.95 5.13 -9.23
CA SER A 30 12.40 4.27 -10.33
C SER A 30 11.71 2.91 -10.29
N TYR A 31 11.49 2.30 -11.46
CA TYR A 31 10.96 0.94 -11.58
C TYR A 31 11.77 -0.06 -10.73
N ARG A 32 13.11 0.06 -10.72
CA ARG A 32 13.99 -0.78 -9.89
C ARG A 32 13.72 -0.60 -8.40
N ALA A 33 13.46 0.62 -7.93
CA ALA A 33 13.11 0.88 -6.54
C ALA A 33 11.76 0.29 -6.18
N ALA A 34 10.74 0.43 -7.05
CA ALA A 34 9.43 -0.19 -6.87
C ALA A 34 9.51 -1.72 -6.81
N TRP A 35 10.21 -2.34 -7.77
CA TRP A 35 10.47 -3.78 -7.80
C TRP A 35 11.18 -4.27 -6.54
N GLY A 36 12.21 -3.54 -6.08
CA GLY A 36 12.95 -3.88 -4.87
C GLY A 36 12.10 -3.81 -3.60
N LYS A 37 11.17 -2.83 -3.50
CA LYS A 37 10.22 -2.74 -2.37
C LYS A 37 9.25 -3.92 -2.36
N LEU A 38 8.71 -4.27 -3.53
CA LEU A 38 7.82 -5.41 -3.71
C LEU A 38 8.53 -6.71 -3.31
N LYS A 39 9.69 -7.00 -3.90
CA LYS A 39 10.43 -8.25 -3.66
C LYS A 39 10.85 -8.44 -2.21
N LYS A 40 11.37 -7.40 -1.55
CA LYS A 40 11.69 -7.46 -0.12
C LYS A 40 10.49 -7.78 0.76
N THR A 41 9.29 -7.39 0.33
CA THR A 41 8.06 -7.67 1.08
C THR A 41 7.65 -9.12 0.86
N GLU A 42 7.67 -9.58 -0.40
CA GLU A 42 7.39 -10.98 -0.77
C GLU A 42 8.38 -11.96 -0.11
N GLU A 43 9.67 -11.61 -0.01
CA GLU A 43 10.70 -12.42 0.65
C GLU A 43 10.37 -12.70 2.12
N VAL A 44 9.81 -11.72 2.83
CA VAL A 44 9.43 -11.90 4.24
C VAL A 44 8.10 -12.64 4.37
N LEU A 45 7.19 -12.43 3.43
CA LEU A 45 5.88 -13.08 3.43
C LEU A 45 5.90 -14.51 2.89
N GLY A 46 6.94 -14.89 2.14
CA GLY A 46 7.08 -16.20 1.51
C GLY A 46 6.21 -16.41 0.26
N GLU A 47 5.46 -15.41 -0.16
CA GLU A 47 4.44 -15.51 -1.21
C GLU A 47 4.38 -14.21 -2.05
N PRO A 48 4.04 -14.31 -3.35
CA PRO A 48 3.94 -13.15 -4.23
C PRO A 48 2.73 -12.28 -3.86
N LEU A 49 2.90 -10.96 -3.93
CA LEU A 49 1.84 -9.98 -3.69
C LEU A 49 1.15 -9.55 -4.99
N VAL A 50 1.79 -9.81 -6.12
CA VAL A 50 1.25 -9.54 -7.45
C VAL A 50 1.42 -10.75 -8.35
N GLU A 51 0.52 -10.90 -9.30
CA GLU A 51 0.56 -11.92 -10.33
C GLU A 51 0.50 -11.28 -11.72
N LYS A 52 1.11 -11.94 -12.70
CA LYS A 52 1.03 -11.48 -14.10
C LYS A 52 -0.25 -11.99 -14.72
N TYR A 53 -0.96 -11.13 -15.44
CA TYR A 53 -2.12 -11.53 -16.24
C TYR A 53 -1.92 -11.19 -17.72
N GLY A 54 -2.52 -11.98 -18.60
CA GLY A 54 -2.54 -11.76 -20.06
C GLY A 54 -1.27 -12.21 -20.81
N GLY A 55 -1.45 -12.78 -22.00
CA GLY A 55 -0.36 -13.19 -22.91
C GLY A 55 0.36 -11.99 -23.55
N ASN A 56 0.06 -11.66 -24.81
CA ASN A 56 0.74 -10.58 -25.55
C ASN A 56 0.50 -9.15 -25.00
N ARG A 57 -0.46 -8.96 -24.07
CA ARG A 57 -0.64 -7.73 -23.29
C ARG A 57 -0.53 -8.07 -21.80
N ALA A 58 0.69 -8.36 -21.36
CA ALA A 58 0.97 -8.74 -19.98
C ALA A 58 0.89 -7.52 -19.04
N GLY A 59 0.17 -7.66 -17.94
CA GLY A 59 0.05 -6.70 -16.84
C GLY A 59 0.27 -7.34 -15.48
N TYR A 60 0.05 -6.59 -14.40
CA TYR A 60 0.11 -7.06 -13.02
C TYR A 60 -1.21 -6.80 -12.29
N SER A 61 -1.76 -7.81 -11.63
CA SER A 61 -2.86 -7.71 -10.66
C SER A 61 -2.34 -8.06 -9.27
N LEU A 62 -3.07 -7.68 -8.23
CA LEU A 62 -2.77 -8.19 -6.89
C LEU A 62 -3.06 -9.68 -6.84
N SER A 63 -2.21 -10.43 -6.15
CA SER A 63 -2.50 -11.81 -5.81
C SER A 63 -3.57 -11.88 -4.70
N PRO A 64 -4.14 -13.07 -4.40
CA PRO A 64 -5.01 -13.23 -3.25
C PRO A 64 -4.37 -12.79 -1.93
N LEU A 65 -3.05 -13.00 -1.76
CA LEU A 65 -2.33 -12.48 -0.60
C LEU A 65 -2.20 -10.95 -0.63
N GLY A 66 -1.93 -10.37 -1.80
CA GLY A 66 -1.88 -8.92 -2.00
C GLY A 66 -3.18 -8.23 -1.59
N GLU A 67 -4.32 -8.76 -2.01
CA GLU A 67 -5.63 -8.22 -1.63
C GLU A 67 -5.90 -8.36 -0.13
N ARG A 68 -5.61 -9.52 0.48
CA ARG A 68 -5.77 -9.71 1.93
C ARG A 68 -4.88 -8.76 2.74
N LEU A 69 -3.64 -8.57 2.31
CA LEU A 69 -2.70 -7.67 2.99
C LEU A 69 -3.16 -6.22 2.89
N MET A 70 -3.66 -5.78 1.73
CA MET A 70 -4.23 -4.44 1.55
C MET A 70 -5.44 -4.22 2.45
N ALA A 71 -6.36 -5.19 2.52
CA ALA A 71 -7.53 -5.11 3.38
C ALA A 71 -7.15 -5.04 4.87
N ALA A 72 -6.25 -5.92 5.32
CA ALA A 72 -5.77 -5.93 6.70
C ALA A 72 -5.03 -4.64 7.07
N TYR A 73 -4.23 -4.09 6.15
CA TYR A 73 -3.54 -2.83 6.37
C TYR A 73 -4.51 -1.65 6.50
N ALA A 74 -5.52 -1.58 5.63
CA ALA A 74 -6.54 -0.52 5.69
C ALA A 74 -7.33 -0.58 7.01
N GLN A 75 -7.74 -1.78 7.43
CA GLN A 75 -8.43 -1.96 8.71
C GLN A 75 -7.53 -1.55 9.90
N TRP A 76 -6.30 -2.05 9.95
CA TRP A 76 -5.36 -1.71 11.01
C TRP A 76 -5.07 -0.20 11.06
N PHE A 77 -4.96 0.45 9.90
CA PHE A 77 -4.72 1.88 9.83
C PHE A 77 -5.89 2.68 10.45
N ASP A 78 -7.14 2.36 10.09
CA ASP A 78 -8.34 3.00 10.67
C ASP A 78 -8.42 2.80 12.19
N GLU A 79 -8.15 1.58 12.67
CA GLU A 79 -8.15 1.28 14.10
C GLU A 79 -7.08 2.06 14.88
N VAL A 80 -5.85 2.11 14.34
CA VAL A 80 -4.75 2.86 14.96
C VAL A 80 -5.04 4.35 14.97
N GLU A 81 -5.56 4.88 13.87
CA GLU A 81 -5.87 6.29 13.72
C GLU A 81 -6.97 6.73 14.68
N ARG A 82 -8.05 5.93 14.76
CA ARG A 82 -9.14 6.17 15.70
C ARG A 82 -8.65 6.21 17.14
N PHE A 83 -7.88 5.21 17.54
CA PHE A 83 -7.28 5.19 18.87
C PHE A 83 -6.38 6.41 19.12
N ALA A 84 -5.60 6.82 18.12
CA ALA A 84 -4.72 7.97 18.25
C ALA A 84 -5.50 9.28 18.43
N VAL A 85 -6.60 9.48 17.70
CA VAL A 85 -7.48 10.66 17.86
C VAL A 85 -8.15 10.66 19.23
N ASP A 86 -8.79 9.55 19.62
CA ASP A 86 -9.46 9.41 20.92
C ASP A 86 -8.49 9.74 22.06
N ARG A 87 -7.27 9.18 22.00
CA ARG A 87 -6.25 9.40 23.03
C ARG A 87 -5.72 10.83 23.04
N ALA A 88 -5.69 11.48 21.89
CA ALA A 88 -5.16 12.82 21.78
C ALA A 88 -6.16 13.87 22.28
N GLU A 89 -7.48 13.64 22.17
CA GLU A 89 -8.50 14.50 22.81
C GLU A 89 -8.36 14.56 24.33
N GLU A 90 -7.87 13.46 24.96
CA GLU A 90 -7.63 13.42 26.41
C GLU A 90 -6.34 14.14 26.84
N LEU A 91 -5.37 14.28 25.93
CA LEU A 91 -4.00 14.72 26.25
C LEU A 91 -3.66 16.11 25.71
N LEU A 92 -4.28 16.51 24.60
CA LEU A 92 -3.92 17.71 23.87
C LEU A 92 -5.06 18.73 23.93
N PRO A 93 -4.76 20.03 24.05
CA PRO A 93 -5.77 21.08 24.11
C PRO A 93 -6.36 21.44 22.73
N TRP A 94 -6.09 20.65 21.70
CA TRP A 94 -6.46 20.94 20.30
C TRP A 94 -7.45 19.89 19.79
N HIS A 95 -8.43 20.31 19.00
CA HIS A 95 -9.33 19.37 18.31
C HIS A 95 -8.62 18.77 17.11
N LEU A 96 -8.44 17.45 17.14
CA LEU A 96 -7.83 16.69 16.06
C LEU A 96 -8.92 16.08 15.19
N ARG A 97 -8.57 15.83 13.94
CA ARG A 97 -9.40 15.09 13.01
C ARG A 97 -8.58 13.91 12.49
N MET A 98 -9.27 12.89 12.01
CA MET A 98 -8.64 11.82 11.24
C MET A 98 -7.87 12.45 10.06
N PHE A 99 -6.74 11.86 9.74
CA PHE A 99 -5.95 12.15 8.56
C PHE A 99 -6.72 11.75 7.30
N GLU A 100 -7.10 12.75 6.53
CA GLU A 100 -7.57 12.56 5.16
C GLU A 100 -6.34 12.51 4.25
N GLU A 101 -6.08 11.35 3.62
CA GLU A 101 -4.98 11.24 2.66
C GLU A 101 -5.29 12.17 1.47
N PRO A 102 -4.43 13.18 1.19
CA PRO A 102 -4.74 14.15 0.14
C PRO A 102 -4.75 13.42 -1.22
N GLU A 103 -5.88 13.52 -1.93
CA GLU A 103 -5.97 13.11 -3.33
C GLU A 103 -4.88 13.84 -4.12
N LYS A 104 -3.91 13.09 -4.65
CA LYS A 104 -2.85 13.58 -5.55
C LYS A 104 -3.09 13.11 -6.96
#